data_AF-A0A1F7Q217-F1
#
_entry.id   AF-A0A1F7Q217-F1
#
_cell.length_a   1.000
_cell.length_b   1.000
_cell.length_c   1.000
_cell.angle_alpha   90.00
_cell.angle_beta   90.00
_cell.angle_gamma   90.00
#
_symmetry.space_group_name_H-M   'P 1'
#
loop_
_entity.id
_entity.type
_entity.pdbx_description
1 polymer ?
#
loop_
_entity_poly.entity_id
_entity_poly.type
_entity_poly.pdbx_seq_one_letter_code
_entity_poly.pdbx_strand_id
1 'polypeptide(L)'
;MPQPVQYRGMTLIVPDNDSEWTAFYAHARAHRLVVRRCTACGLLRYPPTHACPWCMDLGWTWQEVSGRGTIYSYEIVVHAIQPGFKELTPYAVVLVELDEQRGQPTPDEALRIIGNLVRPDLTPEPDANVAIGRRVRVVFQDLAEHMALPQFTLTDEPAQGRVWRLPE
;
A
#
# COMPACT_ATOMS: atom_id res chain seq x y z
N MET A 1 -24.96 -4.84 -5.93
CA MET A 1 -25.13 -3.81 -4.89
C MET A 1 -23.88 -3.86 -4.05
N PRO A 2 -23.14 -2.75 -3.97
CA PRO A 2 -21.85 -2.76 -3.31
C PRO A 2 -22.10 -2.87 -1.81
N GLN A 3 -21.42 -3.81 -1.17
CA GLN A 3 -21.57 -4.04 0.27
C GLN A 3 -20.77 -2.97 1.01
N PRO A 4 -21.42 -2.06 1.78
CA PRO A 4 -20.69 -1.04 2.51
C PRO A 4 -19.89 -1.66 3.66
N VAL A 5 -18.69 -1.15 3.89
CA VAL A 5 -17.82 -1.59 4.98
C VAL A 5 -17.59 -0.43 5.94
N GLN A 6 -17.59 -0.69 7.24
CA GLN A 6 -17.30 0.33 8.24
C GLN A 6 -15.80 0.38 8.54
N TYR A 7 -15.23 1.58 8.49
CA TYR A 7 -13.83 1.85 8.80
C TYR A 7 -13.72 3.11 9.64
N ARG A 8 -13.41 2.95 10.93
CA ARG A 8 -13.18 4.06 11.87
C ARG A 8 -14.34 5.08 11.87
N GLY A 9 -15.57 4.59 11.86
CA GLY A 9 -16.79 5.42 11.83
C GLY A 9 -17.12 6.03 10.46
N MET A 10 -16.39 5.66 9.40
CA MET A 10 -16.68 6.03 8.03
C MET A 10 -17.19 4.82 7.24
N THR A 11 -18.06 5.08 6.27
CA THR A 11 -18.52 4.05 5.33
C THR A 11 -17.62 4.04 4.10
N LEU A 12 -16.97 2.90 3.84
CA LEU A 12 -16.25 2.61 2.61
C LEU A 12 -17.17 1.87 1.65
N ILE A 13 -17.16 2.29 0.39
CA ILE A 13 -17.93 1.67 -0.69
C ILE A 13 -17.01 1.58 -1.90
N VAL A 14 -16.82 0.36 -2.41
CA VAL A 14 -16.24 0.16 -3.74
C VAL A 14 -17.40 0.13 -4.73
N PRO A 15 -17.46 1.03 -5.72
CA PRO A 15 -18.54 1.04 -6.70
C PRO A 15 -18.68 -0.30 -7.44
N ASP A 16 -19.90 -0.72 -7.76
CA ASP A 16 -20.17 -2.00 -8.46
C ASP A 16 -19.49 -2.09 -9.84
N ASN A 17 -19.21 -0.96 -10.48
CA ASN A 17 -18.50 -0.90 -11.77
C ASN A 17 -16.98 -0.88 -11.64
N ASP A 18 -16.45 -0.94 -10.41
CA ASP A 18 -15.02 -0.95 -10.12
C ASP A 18 -14.56 -2.38 -9.75
N SER A 19 -14.56 -3.22 -10.78
CA SER A 19 -14.22 -4.64 -10.65
C SER A 19 -12.79 -4.86 -10.16
N GLU A 20 -11.90 -3.93 -10.53
CA GLU A 20 -10.50 -3.89 -10.18
C GLU A 20 -10.26 -3.77 -8.69
N TRP A 21 -10.82 -2.73 -8.09
CA TRP A 21 -10.67 -2.50 -6.67
C TRP A 21 -11.43 -3.54 -5.85
N THR A 22 -12.57 -4.01 -6.35
CA THR A 22 -13.32 -5.12 -5.72
C THR A 22 -12.45 -6.37 -5.62
N ALA A 23 -11.80 -6.78 -6.71
CA ALA A 23 -10.91 -7.94 -6.71
C ALA A 23 -9.66 -7.72 -5.86
N PHE A 24 -9.06 -6.52 -5.92
CA PHE A 24 -7.90 -6.17 -5.11
C PHE A 24 -8.17 -6.34 -3.60
N TYR A 25 -9.30 -5.80 -3.11
CA TYR A 25 -9.66 -5.93 -1.70
C TYR A 25 -10.08 -7.34 -1.29
N ALA A 26 -10.66 -8.13 -2.22
CA ALA A 26 -10.92 -9.54 -1.98
C ALA A 26 -9.61 -10.36 -1.84
N HIS A 27 -8.58 -10.04 -2.63
CA HIS A 27 -7.24 -10.61 -2.46
C HIS A 27 -6.59 -10.17 -1.14
N ALA A 28 -6.70 -8.89 -0.80
CA ALA A 28 -6.23 -8.38 0.48
C ALA A 28 -6.92 -9.08 1.66
N ARG A 29 -8.21 -9.39 1.53
CA ARG A 29 -8.95 -10.17 2.54
C ARG A 29 -8.43 -11.60 2.72
N ALA A 30 -7.92 -12.20 1.66
CA ALA A 30 -7.18 -13.46 1.70
C ALA A 30 -5.72 -13.29 2.14
N HIS A 31 -5.35 -12.11 2.66
CA HIS A 31 -4.02 -11.71 3.11
C HIS A 31 -2.96 -11.86 2.02
N ARG A 32 -3.35 -11.59 0.76
CA ARG A 32 -2.46 -11.58 -0.40
C ARG A 32 -2.39 -10.17 -0.98
N LEU A 33 -1.18 -9.61 -1.07
CA LEU A 33 -0.96 -8.37 -1.81
C LEU A 33 -0.77 -8.74 -3.28
N VAL A 34 -1.61 -8.18 -4.15
CA VAL A 34 -1.57 -8.45 -5.58
C VAL A 34 -1.41 -7.16 -6.37
N VAL A 35 -0.74 -7.27 -7.51
CA VAL A 35 -0.60 -6.19 -8.50
C VAL A 35 -0.93 -6.72 -9.89
N ARG A 36 -1.17 -5.82 -10.84
CA ARG A 36 -1.38 -6.25 -12.23
C ARG A 36 -0.03 -6.49 -12.91
N ARG A 37 0.13 -7.64 -13.54
CA ARG A 37 1.24 -7.96 -14.43
C ARG A 37 0.77 -7.87 -15.88
N CYS A 38 1.46 -7.08 -16.72
CA CYS A 38 1.14 -7.01 -18.14
C CYS A 38 1.51 -8.33 -18.84
N THR A 39 0.61 -8.84 -19.68
CA THR A 39 0.88 -10.09 -20.44
C THR A 39 1.84 -9.91 -21.60
N ALA A 40 2.01 -8.68 -22.11
CA ALA A 40 2.92 -8.38 -23.21
C ALA A 40 4.35 -8.07 -22.73
N CYS A 41 4.53 -7.05 -21.86
CA CYS A 41 5.87 -6.64 -21.42
C CYS A 41 6.30 -7.21 -20.07
N GLY A 42 5.41 -7.89 -19.34
CA GLY A 42 5.73 -8.53 -18.06
C GLY A 42 5.87 -7.59 -16.86
N LEU A 43 5.86 -6.26 -17.07
CA LEU A 43 5.97 -5.28 -15.98
C LEU A 43 4.74 -5.32 -15.05
N LEU A 44 5.03 -5.10 -13.77
CA LEU A 44 4.08 -4.98 -12.68
C LEU A 44 3.63 -3.53 -12.52
N ARG A 45 2.34 -3.31 -12.24
CA ARG A 45 1.77 -1.98 -12.03
C ARG A 45 0.77 -1.92 -10.90
N TYR A 46 0.85 -0.81 -10.16
CA TYR A 46 -0.10 -0.34 -9.18
C TYR A 46 -0.17 1.20 -9.27
N PRO A 47 -1.34 1.85 -9.15
CA PRO A 47 -2.68 1.26 -9.00
C PRO A 47 -3.14 0.42 -10.21
N PRO A 48 -4.24 -0.35 -10.10
CA PRO A 48 -4.82 -1.05 -11.23
C PRO A 48 -5.28 -0.06 -12.33
N THR A 49 -4.60 -0.04 -13.47
CA THR A 49 -4.98 0.76 -14.66
C THR A 49 -5.46 -0.12 -15.81
N HIS A 50 -6.37 0.39 -16.65
CA HIS A 50 -6.98 -0.37 -17.76
C HIS A 50 -5.96 -0.82 -18.84
N ALA A 51 -5.01 0.04 -19.21
CA ALA A 51 -3.94 -0.29 -20.14
C ALA A 51 -2.57 -0.26 -19.45
N CYS A 52 -1.61 -1.01 -19.98
CA CYS A 52 -0.21 -0.94 -19.56
C CYS A 52 0.39 0.42 -19.96
N PRO A 53 0.90 1.24 -19.03
CA PRO A 53 1.40 2.58 -19.36
C PRO A 53 2.68 2.55 -20.21
N TRP A 54 3.37 1.41 -20.27
CA TRP A 54 4.65 1.28 -20.97
C TRP A 54 4.54 0.71 -22.39
N CYS A 55 3.60 -0.21 -22.64
CA CYS A 55 3.45 -0.87 -23.94
C CYS A 55 2.03 -0.79 -24.53
N MET A 56 1.10 -0.13 -23.84
CA MET A 56 -0.30 0.07 -24.23
C MET A 56 -1.15 -1.20 -24.35
N ASP A 57 -0.58 -2.38 -24.07
CA ASP A 57 -1.33 -3.64 -24.05
C ASP A 57 -2.44 -3.62 -22.98
N LEU A 58 -3.60 -4.18 -23.34
CA LEU A 58 -4.75 -4.29 -22.46
C LEU A 58 -4.74 -5.59 -21.64
N GLY A 59 -3.90 -6.55 -22.00
CA GLY A 59 -3.79 -7.82 -21.32
C GLY A 59 -3.04 -7.72 -19.99
N TRP A 60 -3.60 -8.35 -18.98
CA TRP A 60 -3.00 -8.42 -17.65
C TRP A 60 -3.45 -9.67 -16.89
N THR A 61 -2.64 -10.08 -15.91
CA THR A 61 -2.99 -11.07 -14.89
C THR A 61 -2.75 -10.51 -13.49
N TRP A 62 -3.46 -11.01 -12.49
CA TRP A 62 -3.09 -10.76 -11.10
C TRP A 62 -1.79 -11.49 -10.78
N GLN A 63 -0.85 -10.79 -10.15
CA GLN A 63 0.40 -11.34 -9.66
C GLN A 63 0.47 -11.05 -8.15
N GLU A 64 0.57 -12.09 -7.35
CA GLU A 64 0.90 -11.96 -5.93
C GLU A 64 2.35 -11.50 -5.78
N VAL A 65 2.56 -10.52 -4.90
CA VAL A 65 3.86 -9.98 -4.52
C VAL A 65 4.13 -10.32 -3.06
N SER A 66 5.40 -10.36 -2.68
CA SER A 66 5.83 -10.64 -1.30
C SER A 66 5.33 -9.61 -0.29
N GLY A 67 5.02 -8.40 -0.77
CA GLY A 67 4.66 -7.26 0.07
C GLY A 67 5.82 -6.72 0.90
N ARG A 68 7.07 -7.13 0.61
CA ARG A 68 8.27 -6.54 1.18
C ARG A 68 8.70 -5.34 0.35
N GLY A 69 9.22 -4.32 1.03
CA GLY A 69 9.62 -3.11 0.35
C GLY A 69 10.38 -2.15 1.25
N THR A 70 10.70 -1.00 0.67
CA THR A 70 11.44 0.08 1.31
C THR A 70 10.59 1.33 1.35
N ILE A 71 10.58 2.05 2.47
CA ILE A 71 9.96 3.38 2.53
C ILE A 71 10.72 4.29 1.55
N TYR A 72 10.07 4.65 0.44
CA TYR A 72 10.62 5.54 -0.57
C TYR A 72 10.41 7.01 -0.18
N SER A 73 9.20 7.31 0.31
CA SER A 73 8.81 8.60 0.84
C SER A 73 7.77 8.40 1.94
N TYR A 74 7.57 9.41 2.78
CA TYR A 74 6.53 9.38 3.81
C TYR A 74 6.07 10.79 4.19
N GLU A 75 4.91 10.87 4.82
CA GLU A 75 4.41 12.05 5.52
C GLU A 75 3.98 11.69 6.95
N ILE A 76 4.05 12.66 7.86
CA ILE A 76 3.52 12.55 9.22
C ILE A 76 2.27 13.42 9.32
N VAL A 77 1.13 12.77 9.54
CA VAL A 77 -0.14 13.47 9.71
C VAL A 77 -0.30 13.87 11.17
N VAL A 78 0.02 15.12 11.47
CA VAL A 78 -0.11 15.72 12.82
C VAL A 78 -1.50 16.32 13.08
N HIS A 79 -2.29 16.56 12.03
CA HIS A 79 -3.64 17.09 12.12
C HIS A 79 -4.61 16.30 11.23
N ALA A 80 -5.41 15.43 11.84
CA ALA A 80 -6.40 14.64 11.12
C ALA A 80 -7.72 15.40 10.99
N ILE A 81 -8.15 15.60 9.73
CA ILE A 81 -9.46 16.18 9.41
C ILE A 81 -10.57 15.15 9.65
N GLN A 82 -10.31 13.89 9.28
CA GLN A 82 -11.28 12.80 9.43
C GLN A 82 -11.44 12.41 10.91
N PRO A 83 -12.66 12.41 11.47
CA PRO A 83 -12.90 12.08 12.88
C PRO A 83 -12.29 10.75 13.31
N GLY A 84 -12.40 9.71 12.47
CA GLY A 84 -11.89 8.37 12.73
C GLY A 84 -10.37 8.26 12.90
N PHE A 85 -9.62 9.31 12.55
CA PHE A 85 -8.16 9.36 12.65
C PHE A 85 -7.65 10.35 13.70
N LYS A 86 -8.52 11.15 14.33
CA LYS A 86 -8.10 12.19 15.29
C LYS A 86 -7.34 11.63 16.49
N GLU A 87 -7.76 10.48 17.01
CA GLU A 87 -7.10 9.83 18.14
C GLU A 87 -5.79 9.11 17.77
N LEU A 88 -5.49 9.03 16.47
CA LEU A 88 -4.30 8.35 15.96
C LEU A 88 -3.15 9.32 15.65
N THR A 89 -3.39 10.63 15.69
CA THR A 89 -2.33 11.60 15.39
C THR A 89 -1.28 11.64 16.51
N PRO A 90 0.02 11.72 16.18
CA PRO A 90 0.58 11.65 14.83
C PRO A 90 0.62 10.22 14.28
N TYR A 91 0.35 10.05 12.98
CA TYR A 91 0.54 8.78 12.28
C TYR A 91 1.25 8.99 10.94
N ALA A 92 1.96 7.97 10.48
CA ALA A 92 2.67 8.02 9.20
C ALA A 92 1.86 7.40 8.06
N VAL A 93 1.90 8.06 6.91
CA VAL A 93 1.52 7.48 5.61
C VAL A 93 2.80 7.31 4.81
N VAL A 94 3.03 6.10 4.32
CA VAL A 94 4.27 5.72 3.62
C VAL A 94 3.97 5.39 2.18
N LEU A 95 4.86 5.85 1.29
CA LEU A 95 4.98 5.38 -0.08
C LEU A 95 6.09 4.32 -0.09
N VAL A 96 5.71 3.06 -0.27
CA VAL A 96 6.61 1.91 -0.23
C VAL A 96 6.97 1.49 -1.64
N GLU A 97 8.25 1.45 -1.96
CA GLU A 97 8.77 0.84 -3.18
C GLU A 97 8.98 -0.66 -2.94
N LEU A 98 8.24 -1.48 -3.69
CA LEU A 98 8.25 -2.93 -3.54
C LEU A 98 9.49 -3.57 -4.17
N ASP A 99 9.95 -4.65 -3.55
CA ASP A 99 11.19 -5.32 -3.96
C ASP A 99 11.09 -5.93 -5.37
N GLU A 100 9.90 -6.37 -5.79
CA GLU A 100 9.68 -7.09 -7.06
C GLU A 100 10.05 -6.26 -8.30
N GLN A 101 9.95 -4.92 -8.22
CA GLN A 101 10.24 -4.04 -9.33
C GLN A 101 10.89 -2.73 -8.85
N ARG A 102 11.82 -2.85 -7.90
CA ARG A 102 12.58 -1.73 -7.33
C ARG A 102 13.45 -1.07 -8.40
N GLY A 103 13.32 0.24 -8.56
CA GLY A 103 14.07 1.04 -9.55
C GLY A 103 13.77 0.69 -11.02
N GLN A 104 12.70 -0.05 -11.29
CA GLN A 104 12.32 -0.52 -12.63
C GLN A 104 10.87 -0.13 -12.98
N PRO A 105 10.56 0.20 -14.25
CA PRO A 105 11.48 0.20 -15.40
C PRO A 105 12.48 1.36 -15.39
N THR A 106 12.19 2.42 -14.64
CA THR A 106 13.12 3.52 -14.35
C THR A 106 13.05 3.87 -12.86
N PRO A 107 14.01 4.65 -12.32
CA PRO A 107 13.96 5.09 -10.92
C PRO A 107 12.68 5.85 -10.53
N ASP A 108 12.05 6.54 -11.48
CA ASP A 108 10.84 7.34 -11.21
C ASP A 108 9.55 6.53 -11.38
N GLU A 109 9.61 5.41 -12.09
CA GLU A 109 8.47 4.55 -12.45
C GLU A 109 8.45 3.21 -11.68
N ALA A 110 9.23 3.10 -10.61
CA ALA A 110 9.26 1.92 -9.75
C ALA A 110 7.89 1.54 -9.20
N LEU A 111 7.69 0.26 -8.91
CA LEU A 111 6.44 -0.23 -8.33
C LEU A 111 6.30 0.28 -6.89
N ARG A 112 5.38 1.21 -6.67
CA ARG A 112 5.14 1.82 -5.36
C ARG A 112 3.68 1.72 -4.93
N ILE A 113 3.47 1.51 -3.64
CA ILE A 113 2.15 1.39 -3.01
C ILE A 113 2.09 2.30 -1.78
N ILE A 114 0.95 2.96 -1.58
CA ILE A 114 0.69 3.81 -0.42
C ILE A 114 -0.03 2.99 0.66
N GLY A 115 0.35 3.17 1.92
CA GLY A 115 -0.36 2.63 3.08
C GLY A 115 0.02 3.37 4.35
N ASN A 116 -0.68 3.09 5.45
CA ASN A 116 -0.27 3.53 6.78
C ASN A 116 0.90 2.67 7.28
N LEU A 117 1.80 3.30 8.03
CA LEU A 117 2.82 2.57 8.79
C LEU A 117 2.28 2.31 10.20
N VAL A 118 2.15 1.03 10.53
CA VAL A 118 1.54 0.55 11.76
C VAL A 118 2.43 -0.49 12.43
N ARG A 119 2.20 -0.70 13.72
CA ARG A 119 2.72 -1.83 14.46
C ARG A 119 1.92 -3.09 14.12
N PRO A 120 2.40 -4.29 14.53
CA PRO A 120 1.66 -5.54 14.31
C PRO A 120 0.24 -5.57 14.89
N ASP A 121 -0.07 -4.75 15.89
CA ASP A 121 -1.40 -4.59 16.49
C ASP A 121 -2.28 -3.54 15.79
N LEU A 122 -1.83 -3.02 14.64
CA LEU A 122 -2.51 -2.00 13.83
C LEU A 122 -2.61 -0.61 14.49
N THR A 123 -1.87 -0.36 15.57
CA THR A 123 -1.67 1.00 16.10
C THR A 123 -0.61 1.75 15.28
N PRO A 124 -0.63 3.10 15.24
CA PRO A 124 0.39 3.86 14.54
C PRO A 124 1.81 3.56 15.04
N GLU A 125 2.75 3.44 14.09
CA GLU A 125 4.17 3.43 14.39
C GLU A 125 4.61 4.84 14.88
N PRO A 126 5.35 4.97 15.99
CA PRO A 126 5.92 6.25 16.42
C PRO A 126 6.73 6.92 15.31
N ASP A 127 6.51 8.21 15.10
CA ASP A 127 7.20 9.04 14.10
C ASP A 127 8.73 8.98 14.20
N ALA A 128 9.27 8.84 15.41
CA ALA A 128 10.70 8.66 15.68
C ALA A 128 11.32 7.44 14.98
N ASN A 129 10.52 6.41 14.67
CA ASN A 129 10.96 5.20 13.98
C ASN A 129 10.85 5.30 12.45
N VAL A 130 10.20 6.35 11.94
CA VAL A 130 9.88 6.49 10.52
C VAL A 130 11.01 7.19 9.79
N ALA A 131 11.54 6.52 8.78
CA ALA A 131 12.57 7.08 7.92
C ALA A 131 12.50 6.48 6.51
N ILE A 132 12.80 7.29 5.50
CA ILE A 132 13.13 6.83 4.15
C ILE A 132 14.26 5.80 4.27
N GLY A 133 14.19 4.74 3.46
CA GLY A 133 15.17 3.66 3.43
C GLY A 133 14.88 2.53 4.44
N ARG A 134 13.99 2.72 5.42
CA ARG A 134 13.60 1.64 6.34
C ARG A 134 12.83 0.54 5.60
N ARG A 135 13.03 -0.69 6.06
CA ARG A 135 12.44 -1.90 5.49
C ARG A 135 11.09 -2.20 6.11
N VAL A 136 10.13 -2.54 5.27
CA VAL A 136 8.75 -2.83 5.67
C VAL A 136 8.25 -4.11 5.02
N ARG A 137 7.19 -4.67 5.61
CA ARG A 137 6.37 -5.72 5.01
C ARG A 137 4.90 -5.37 5.13
N VAL A 138 4.09 -5.85 4.18
CA VAL A 138 2.64 -5.68 4.21
C VAL A 138 2.04 -6.43 5.42
N VAL A 139 1.02 -5.82 6.02
CA VAL A 139 0.10 -6.44 6.98
C VAL A 139 -1.33 -6.08 6.56
N PHE A 140 -2.31 -6.87 6.97
CA PHE A 140 -3.70 -6.69 6.53
C PHE A 140 -4.59 -6.31 7.71
N GLN A 141 -5.33 -5.21 7.54
CA GLN A 141 -6.38 -4.79 8.46
C GLN A 141 -7.72 -5.30 7.93
N ASP A 142 -8.21 -6.39 8.51
CA ASP A 142 -9.53 -6.95 8.18
C ASP A 142 -10.64 -5.98 8.60
N LEU A 143 -11.52 -5.64 7.66
CA LEU A 143 -12.65 -4.74 7.89
C LEU A 143 -14.00 -5.43 7.78
N ALA A 144 -14.10 -6.45 6.92
CA ALA A 144 -15.30 -7.26 6.70
C ALA A 144 -14.91 -8.65 6.17
N GLU A 145 -15.87 -9.56 6.03
CA GLU A 145 -15.64 -10.89 5.46
C GLU A 145 -15.10 -10.87 4.02
N HIS A 146 -15.34 -9.79 3.28
CA HIS A 146 -14.95 -9.64 1.87
C HIS A 146 -13.90 -8.54 1.62
N MET A 147 -13.42 -7.86 2.67
CA MET A 147 -12.52 -6.70 2.52
C MET A 147 -11.52 -6.58 3.66
N ALA A 148 -10.25 -6.40 3.29
CA ALA A 148 -9.19 -5.94 4.17
C ALA A 148 -8.39 -4.83 3.48
N LEU A 149 -7.75 -3.97 4.27
CA LEU A 149 -6.85 -2.93 3.78
C LEU A 149 -5.39 -3.37 3.96
N PRO A 150 -4.54 -3.30 2.93
CA PRO A 150 -3.10 -3.46 3.11
C PRO A 150 -2.52 -2.24 3.83
N GLN A 151 -1.74 -2.49 4.87
CA GLN A 151 -0.92 -1.54 5.60
C GLN A 151 0.51 -2.05 5.62
N PHE A 152 1.45 -1.29 6.20
CA PHE A 152 2.83 -1.71 6.32
C PHE A 152 3.30 -1.69 7.77
N THR A 153 4.18 -2.61 8.12
CA THR A 153 4.89 -2.61 9.40
C THR A 153 6.39 -2.67 9.17
N LEU A 154 7.16 -2.06 10.08
CA LEU A 154 8.62 -2.12 10.03
C LEU A 154 9.11 -3.57 10.19
N THR A 155 10.26 -3.85 9.60
CA THR A 155 11.00 -5.11 9.80
C THR A 155 12.35 -4.82 10.45
N ASP A 156 13.00 -5.87 10.95
CA ASP A 156 14.35 -5.81 11.50
C ASP A 156 15.45 -5.85 10.42
N GLU A 157 15.06 -5.88 9.14
CA GLU A 157 16.01 -5.87 8.04
C GLU A 157 16.79 -4.54 7.99
N PRO A 158 18.08 -4.58 7.61
CA PRO A 158 18.86 -3.36 7.47
C PRO A 158 18.26 -2.44 6.39
N ALA A 159 18.32 -1.13 6.64
CA ALA A 159 17.82 -0.13 5.71
C ALA A 159 18.50 -0.24 4.32
N GLN A 160 17.76 0.13 3.28
CA GLN A 160 18.22 0.13 1.90
C GLN A 160 18.20 1.53 1.29
N GLY A 161 19.32 1.95 0.71
CA GLY A 161 19.49 3.29 0.14
C GLY A 161 19.72 4.37 1.20
N ARG A 162 19.39 5.62 0.86
CA ARG A 162 19.57 6.76 1.77
C ARG A 162 18.60 6.66 2.94
N VAL A 163 19.13 6.63 4.17
CA VAL A 163 18.33 6.79 5.37
C VAL A 163 18.12 8.26 5.65
N TRP A 164 16.85 8.69 5.73
CA TRP A 164 16.51 10.07 6.04
C TRP A 164 15.21 10.14 6.83
N ARG A 165 15.18 10.97 7.87
CA ARG A 165 13.98 11.29 8.64
C ARG A 165 13.77 12.79 8.71
N LEU A 166 12.52 13.20 8.93
CA LEU A 166 12.12 14.55 9.29
C LEU A 166 12.91 14.95 10.54
N PRO A 167 13.63 16.10 10.51
CA PRO A 167 14.28 16.63 11.69
C PRO A 167 13.28 16.96 12.80
N GLU A 168 13.75 16.89 14.05
CA GLU A 168 13.01 17.34 15.24
C GLU A 168 12.89 18.86 15.31
#